data_AF-A0A432X0X9-F1
#
_entry.id   AF-A0A432X0X9-F1
#
_cell.length_a   1.000
_cell.length_b   1.000
_cell.length_c   1.000
_cell.angle_alpha   90.00
_cell.angle_beta   90.00
_cell.angle_gamma   90.00
#
_symmetry.space_group_name_H-M   'P 1'
#
loop_
_entity.id
_entity.type
_entity.pdbx_description
1 polymer ?
#
loop_
_entity_poly.entity_id
_entity_poly.type
_entity_poly.pdbx_seq_one_letter_code
_entity_poly.pdbx_strand_id
1 'polypeptide(L)'
;MIHYILIVFGVAALGGLILAASVLRDKLAPWVLSVVHALLGATGLVLLVIMLVQGSAPRQVLVGFVLLLLAALGGFLLASFHLKKKLPPKFLVFLHAAVAVAGFFTLLSLVL
;
A
#
# COMPACT_ATOMS: atom_id res chain seq x y z
N MET A 1 -8.99 11.74 -12.00
CA MET A 1 -8.27 11.49 -10.72
C MET A 1 -7.87 10.02 -10.54
N ILE A 2 -8.72 9.05 -10.92
CA ILE A 2 -8.44 7.61 -10.75
C ILE A 2 -7.11 7.15 -11.39
N HIS A 3 -6.75 7.63 -12.59
CA HIS A 3 -5.48 7.27 -13.21
C HIS A 3 -4.26 7.67 -12.37
N TYR A 4 -4.27 8.85 -11.74
CA TYR A 4 -3.19 9.27 -10.85
C TYR A 4 -3.09 8.38 -9.61
N ILE A 5 -4.23 8.00 -9.03
CA ILE A 5 -4.30 7.06 -7.90
C ILE A 5 -3.68 5.71 -8.29
N LEU A 6 -4.07 5.17 -9.45
CA LEU A 6 -3.56 3.90 -9.96
C LEU A 6 -2.05 3.96 -10.24
N ILE A 7 -1.55 5.05 -10.82
CA ILE A 7 -0.11 5.22 -11.07
C ILE A 7 0.64 5.26 -9.73
N VAL A 8 0.20 6.07 -8.78
CA VAL A 8 0.87 6.23 -7.47
C VAL A 8 0.89 4.90 -6.70
N PHE A 9 -0.25 4.21 -6.59
CA PHE A 9 -0.30 2.90 -5.94
C PHE A 9 0.45 1.81 -6.72
N GLY A 10 0.46 1.88 -8.05
CA GLY A 10 1.24 0.96 -8.90
C GLY A 10 2.74 1.10 -8.64
N VAL A 11 3.26 2.32 -8.62
CA VAL A 11 4.68 2.59 -8.27
C VAL A 11 4.96 2.19 -6.82
N ALA A 12 4.05 2.48 -5.89
CA ALA A 12 4.18 2.03 -4.50
C ALA A 12 4.27 0.50 -4.42
N ALA A 13 3.41 -0.23 -5.14
CA ALA A 13 3.39 -1.70 -5.16
C ALA A 13 4.71 -2.28 -5.68
N LEU A 14 5.30 -1.70 -6.73
CA LEU A 14 6.62 -2.11 -7.22
C LEU A 14 7.70 -1.96 -6.15
N GLY A 15 7.72 -0.83 -5.43
CA GLY A 15 8.59 -0.65 -4.27
C GLY A 15 8.33 -1.68 -3.18
N GLY A 16 7.05 -1.97 -2.88
CA GLY A 16 6.62 -2.97 -1.92
C GLY A 16 7.12 -4.38 -2.24
N LEU A 17 7.14 -4.77 -3.53
CA LEU A 17 7.69 -6.06 -3.97
C LEU A 17 9.19 -6.18 -3.68
N ILE A 18 9.95 -5.12 -3.90
CA ILE A 18 11.39 -5.08 -3.59
C ILE A 18 11.61 -5.20 -2.07
N LEU A 19 10.84 -4.45 -1.27
CA LEU A 19 10.90 -4.51 0.20
C LEU A 19 10.54 -5.91 0.71
N ALA A 20 9.47 -6.50 0.20
CA ALA A 20 9.05 -7.86 0.54
C ALA A 20 10.13 -8.89 0.17
N ALA A 21 10.73 -8.79 -1.02
CA ALA A 21 11.80 -9.68 -1.45
C ALA A 21 13.02 -9.62 -0.51
N SER A 22 13.38 -8.44 0.01
CA SER A 22 14.43 -8.32 1.03
C SER A 22 14.09 -9.10 2.30
N VAL A 23 12.88 -8.88 2.85
CA VAL A 23 12.44 -9.55 4.09
C VAL A 23 12.32 -11.06 3.92
N LEU A 24 11.84 -11.53 2.77
CA LEU A 24 11.70 -12.97 2.48
C LEU A 24 13.06 -13.68 2.40
N ARG A 25 14.12 -12.94 2.05
CA ARG A 25 15.53 -13.38 2.06
C ARG A 25 16.24 -13.11 3.40
N ASP A 26 15.46 -12.87 4.46
CA ASP A 26 15.95 -12.62 5.82
C ASP A 26 16.90 -11.42 5.92
N LYS A 27 16.69 -10.41 5.06
CA LYS A 27 17.38 -9.12 5.08
C LYS A 27 16.44 -8.01 5.53
N LEU A 28 16.98 -7.03 6.25
CA LEU A 28 16.24 -5.79 6.52
C LEU A 28 15.90 -5.10 5.19
N ALA A 29 14.70 -4.53 5.11
CA ALA A 29 14.26 -3.82 3.92
C ALA A 29 15.10 -2.54 3.73
N PRO A 30 15.39 -2.10 2.50
CA PRO A 30 16.11 -0.83 2.30
C PRO A 30 15.31 0.35 2.89
N TRP A 31 15.89 1.05 3.87
CA TRP A 31 15.20 2.10 4.63
C TRP A 31 14.64 3.22 3.75
N VAL A 32 15.45 3.75 2.83
CA VAL A 32 15.04 4.82 1.92
C VAL A 32 13.84 4.38 1.07
N LEU A 33 13.88 3.16 0.53
CA LEU A 33 12.78 2.62 -0.26
C LEU A 33 11.51 2.41 0.59
N SER A 34 11.67 2.02 1.86
CA SER A 34 10.54 1.87 2.79
C SER A 34 9.83 3.21 3.04
N VAL A 35 10.59 4.29 3.21
CA VAL A 35 10.03 5.65 3.35
C VAL A 35 9.35 6.09 2.06
N VAL A 36 9.99 5.92 0.90
CA VAL A 36 9.40 6.28 -0.40
C VAL A 36 8.11 5.51 -0.65
N HIS A 37 8.10 4.20 -0.40
CA HIS A 37 6.91 3.36 -0.51
C HIS A 37 5.78 3.87 0.40
N ALA A 38 6.07 4.18 1.66
CA ALA A 38 5.08 4.70 2.62
C ALA A 38 4.53 6.07 2.20
N LEU A 39 5.39 6.96 1.70
CA LEU A 39 4.97 8.28 1.19
C LEU A 39 4.06 8.13 -0.03
N LEU A 40 4.41 7.27 -0.99
CA LEU A 40 3.55 7.02 -2.15
C LEU A 40 2.20 6.43 -1.73
N GLY A 41 2.18 5.47 -0.80
CA GLY A 41 0.95 4.92 -0.24
C GLY A 41 0.08 5.98 0.44
N ALA A 42 0.69 6.86 1.25
CA ALA A 42 0.01 7.96 1.90
C ALA A 42 -0.55 8.97 0.89
N THR A 43 0.21 9.32 -0.15
CA THR A 43 -0.26 10.18 -1.25
C THR A 43 -1.48 9.56 -1.94
N GLY A 44 -1.43 8.26 -2.25
CA GLY A 44 -2.57 7.55 -2.85
C GLY A 44 -3.82 7.59 -1.96
N LEU A 45 -3.66 7.41 -0.64
CA LEU A 45 -4.77 7.51 0.32
C LEU A 45 -5.36 8.92 0.39
N VAL A 46 -4.53 9.96 0.39
CA VAL A 46 -5.00 11.36 0.35
C VAL A 46 -5.82 11.62 -0.92
N LEU A 47 -5.35 11.15 -2.08
CA LEU A 47 -6.09 11.29 -3.34
C LEU A 47 -7.45 10.55 -3.30
N LEU A 48 -7.52 9.38 -2.67
CA LEU A 48 -8.78 8.66 -2.46
C LEU A 48 -9.75 9.42 -1.55
N VAL A 49 -9.25 10.01 -0.45
CA VAL A 49 -10.07 10.85 0.44
C VAL A 49 -10.65 12.05 -0.32
N ILE A 50 -9.82 12.73 -1.11
CA ILE A 50 -10.28 13.86 -1.95
C ILE A 50 -11.40 13.39 -2.89
N MET A 51 -11.22 12.25 -3.56
CA MET A 51 -12.24 11.70 -4.48
C MET A 51 -13.54 11.31 -3.76
N LEU A 52 -13.47 10.76 -2.54
CA LEU A 52 -14.63 10.38 -1.75
C LEU A 52 -15.43 11.60 -1.27
N VAL A 53 -14.76 12.67 -0.83
CA VAL A 53 -15.40 13.89 -0.33
C VAL A 53 -16.10 14.68 -1.45
N GLN A 54 -15.73 14.47 -2.71
CA GLN A 54 -16.42 15.05 -3.88
C GLN A 54 -17.83 14.45 -4.14
N GLY A 55 -18.25 13.42 -3.40
CA GLY A 55 -19.65 12.99 -3.31
C GLY A 55 -20.20 12.13 -4.47
N SER A 56 -19.39 11.79 -5.47
CA SER A 56 -19.81 11.03 -6.67
C SER A 56 -18.98 9.77 -6.92
N ALA A 57 -18.28 9.26 -5.90
CA ALA A 57 -17.40 8.12 -6.04
C ALA A 57 -18.17 6.78 -6.12
N PRO A 58 -17.86 5.90 -7.10
CA PRO A 58 -18.39 4.53 -7.13
C PRO A 58 -18.07 3.74 -5.86
N ARG A 59 -18.89 2.74 -5.53
CA ARG A 59 -18.70 1.88 -4.34
C ARG A 59 -17.31 1.23 -4.29
N GLN A 60 -16.74 0.90 -5.44
CA GLN A 60 -15.40 0.34 -5.59
C GLN A 60 -14.32 1.27 -5.02
N VAL A 61 -14.49 2.59 -5.11
CA VAL A 61 -13.56 3.57 -4.52
C VAL A 61 -13.57 3.46 -2.99
N LEU A 62 -14.75 3.34 -2.38
CA LEU A 62 -14.87 3.17 -0.93
C LEU A 62 -14.27 1.84 -0.47
N VAL A 63 -14.58 0.74 -1.17
CA VAL A 63 -14.02 -0.59 -0.84
C VAL A 63 -12.50 -0.59 -1.00
N GLY A 64 -11.99 -0.05 -2.12
CA GLY A 64 -10.55 0.08 -2.37
C GLY A 64 -9.87 0.94 -1.32
N PHE A 65 -10.47 2.06 -0.92
CA PHE A 65 -9.98 2.92 0.17
C PHE A 65 -9.87 2.16 1.50
N VAL A 66 -10.92 1.45 1.91
CA VAL A 66 -10.90 0.68 3.17
C VAL A 66 -9.81 -0.39 3.15
N LEU A 67 -9.69 -1.13 2.04
CA LEU A 67 -8.64 -2.15 1.88
C LEU A 67 -7.23 -1.52 1.95
N LEU A 68 -7.00 -0.43 1.22
CA LEU A 68 -5.69 0.24 1.20
C LEU A 68 -5.36 0.93 2.53
N LEU A 69 -6.38 1.40 3.26
CA LEU A 69 -6.21 1.93 4.61
C LEU A 69 -5.79 0.83 5.59
N LEU A 70 -6.44 -0.34 5.54
CA LEU A 70 -6.05 -1.51 6.32
C LEU A 70 -4.63 -1.98 5.97
N ALA A 71 -4.29 -1.99 4.68
CA ALA A 71 -2.93 -2.27 4.24
C ALA A 71 -1.94 -1.27 4.81
N ALA A 72 -2.21 0.05 4.75
CA ALA A 72 -1.33 1.08 5.31
C ALA A 72 -1.11 0.89 6.82
N LEU A 73 -2.15 0.56 7.59
CA LEU A 73 -2.02 0.22 9.01
C LEU A 73 -1.11 -1.00 9.22
N GLY A 74 -1.26 -2.04 8.40
CA GLY A 74 -0.33 -3.17 8.36
C GLY A 74 1.11 -2.76 8.01
N GLY A 75 1.29 -1.80 7.09
CA GLY A 75 2.59 -1.24 6.71
C GLY A 75 3.27 -0.52 7.88
N PHE A 76 2.53 0.28 8.65
CA PHE A 76 3.04 0.90 9.88
C PHE A 76 3.45 -0.13 10.93
N LEU A 77 2.69 -1.22 11.07
CA LEU A 77 3.07 -2.34 11.93
C LEU A 77 4.40 -2.95 11.48
N LEU A 78 4.57 -3.22 10.18
CA LEU A 78 5.84 -3.72 9.60
C LEU A 78 6.99 -2.73 9.82
N ALA A 79 6.76 -1.43 9.65
CA ALA A 79 7.75 -0.39 9.89
C ALA A 79 8.22 -0.35 11.36
N SER A 80 7.35 -0.69 12.31
CA SER A 80 7.72 -0.78 13.74
C SER A 80 8.78 -1.85 14.03
N PHE A 81 8.79 -2.96 13.29
CA PHE A 81 9.85 -3.97 13.37
C PHE A 81 11.16 -3.41 12.79
N HIS A 82 11.06 -2.68 11.69
CA HIS A 82 12.20 -2.08 11.02
C HIS A 82 12.90 -1.05 11.92
N LEU A 83 12.14 -0.19 12.61
CA LEU A 83 12.64 0.74 13.62
C LEU A 83 13.36 0.04 14.78
N LYS A 84 12.89 -1.16 15.15
CA LYS A 84 13.49 -2.01 16.18
C LYS A 84 14.67 -2.85 15.65
N LYS A 85 15.09 -2.67 14.38
CA LYS A 85 16.11 -3.47 13.70
C LYS A 85 15.81 -4.99 13.73
N LYS A 86 14.54 -5.36 13.70
CA LYS A 86 14.07 -6.75 13.67
C LYS A 86 13.43 -7.07 12.33
N LEU A 87 13.57 -8.31 11.88
CA LEU A 87 12.82 -8.82 10.74
C LEU A 87 11.34 -8.96 11.15
N PRO A 88 10.39 -8.43 10.37
CA PRO A 88 8.99 -8.67 10.63
C PRO A 88 8.61 -10.13 10.30
N PRO A 89 7.60 -10.70 10.98
CA PRO A 89 7.06 -12.00 10.63
C PRO A 89 6.64 -12.07 9.15
N LYS A 90 7.09 -13.10 8.42
CA LYS A 90 6.82 -13.24 6.98
C LYS A 90 5.31 -13.28 6.67
N PHE A 91 4.49 -13.86 7.55
CA PHE A 91 3.04 -13.87 7.36
C PHE A 91 2.42 -12.46 7.35
N LEU A 92 2.94 -11.52 8.16
CA LEU A 92 2.43 -10.14 8.17
C LEU A 92 2.79 -9.41 6.86
N VAL A 93 3.94 -9.72 6.27
CA VAL A 93 4.34 -9.18 4.96
C VAL A 93 3.38 -9.68 3.88
N PHE A 94 3.06 -10.98 3.87
CA PHE A 94 2.09 -11.55 2.94
C PHE A 94 0.69 -10.97 3.13
N LEU A 95 0.23 -10.82 4.38
CA LEU A 95 -1.07 -10.23 4.67
C LEU A 95 -1.16 -8.78 4.20
N HIS A 96 -0.16 -7.96 4.52
CA HIS A 96 -0.08 -6.58 4.04
C HIS A 96 -0.11 -6.51 2.51
N ALA A 97 0.72 -7.30 1.84
CA ALA A 97 0.80 -7.32 0.38
C ALA A 97 -0.53 -7.79 -0.25
N ALA A 98 -1.15 -8.85 0.27
CA ALA A 98 -2.41 -9.37 -0.25
C ALA A 98 -3.55 -8.35 -0.13
N VAL A 99 -3.68 -7.68 1.01
CA VAL A 99 -4.70 -6.65 1.23
C VAL A 99 -4.44 -5.43 0.32
N ALA A 100 -3.18 -5.01 0.17
CA ALA A 100 -2.81 -3.92 -0.74
C ALA A 100 -3.14 -4.25 -2.20
N VAL A 101 -2.81 -5.46 -2.65
CA VAL A 101 -3.08 -5.94 -4.01
C VAL A 101 -4.58 -6.02 -4.27
N ALA A 102 -5.36 -6.57 -3.32
CA ALA A 102 -6.82 -6.60 -3.43
C ALA A 102 -7.42 -5.19 -3.53
N GLY A 103 -6.94 -4.24 -2.72
CA GLY A 103 -7.36 -2.84 -2.78
C GLY A 103 -7.01 -2.18 -4.12
N PHE A 104 -5.79 -2.40 -4.62
CA PHE A 104 -5.35 -1.90 -5.92
C PHE A 104 -6.20 -2.44 -7.07
N PHE A 105 -6.42 -3.76 -7.14
CA PHE A 105 -7.24 -4.35 -8.21
C PHE A 105 -8.72 -3.95 -8.11
N THR A 106 -9.24 -3.72 -6.91
CA THR A 106 -10.58 -3.13 -6.73
C THR A 106 -10.67 -1.77 -7.41
N LEU A 107 -9.66 -0.91 -7.26
CA LEU A 107 -9.62 0.39 -7.95
C LEU A 107 -9.39 0.23 -9.46
N LEU A 108 -8.52 -0.70 -9.87
CA LEU A 108 -8.20 -0.95 -11.27
C LEU A 108 -9.43 -1.40 -12.06
N SER A 109 -10.36 -2.13 -11.43
CA SER A 109 -11.62 -2.56 -12.05
C SER A 109 -12.50 -1.42 -12.58
N LEU A 110 -12.25 -0.17 -12.18
CA LEU A 110 -12.99 1.00 -12.69
C LEU A 110 -12.53 1.45 -14.09
N VAL A 111 -11.40 0.93 -14.59
CA VAL A 111 -10.80 1.33 -15.87
C VAL A 111 -10.51 0.15 -16.81
N LEU A 112 -10.96 -1.05 -16.44
CA LEU A 112 -10.95 -2.27 -17.27
C LEU A 112 -12.35 -2.48 -17.86
#